data_AF-A0A2V9G419-F1
#
_entry.id   AF-A0A2V9G419-F1
#
_cell.length_a   1.000
_cell.length_b   1.000
_cell.length_c   1.000
_cell.angle_alpha   90.00
_cell.angle_beta   90.00
_cell.angle_gamma   90.00
#
_symmetry.space_group_name_H-M   'P 1'
#
loop_
_entity.id
_entity.type
_entity.pdbx_description
1 polymer ?
#
loop_
_entity_poly.entity_id
_entity_poly.type
_entity_poly.pdbx_seq_one_letter_code
_entity_poly.pdbx_strand_id
1 'polypeptide(L)'
;MEKPLWEEQSFPEKLFRLSAFLCIVGWGLSAIYVVSHVGSMEDAYVRARDLASYFFSAIWIFVFFYAQYRVVPRFIHRDLDRRVGLWHAFGSLALLIVGGLHVVLPQTKSDVPSSLLFWIMLLGESVFIGNVIWSYVQGEPEVPLLPVAPDAKTTPEHVRDDSAKNMGWPKSPAKLFGIGAAVFAAGGLISLILDVPSFKIPVPWSGQVHFLPFGCLWLAAAAPFAIFAMLYKYLMDEHDLVFEESLNRIHFVVSIIAVFDLVRVFVVWAQWVGTKFATFYYGAEFEWLAVLFGLSVVVFAINACRSYRHTAVRT
;
A
#
# COMPACT_ATOMS: atom_id res chain seq x y z
N MET A 1 30.41 -21.19 -10.35
CA MET A 1 30.72 -20.73 -8.99
C MET A 1 29.41 -20.48 -8.28
N GLU A 2 28.99 -21.40 -7.42
CA GLU A 2 27.82 -21.23 -6.56
C GLU A 2 28.14 -20.16 -5.53
N LYS A 3 27.32 -19.10 -5.46
CA LYS A 3 27.45 -18.10 -4.40
C LYS A 3 27.13 -18.75 -3.05
N PRO A 4 27.88 -18.46 -1.99
CA PRO A 4 27.65 -19.08 -0.69
C PRO A 4 26.26 -18.73 -0.13
N LEU A 5 25.59 -19.70 0.49
CA LEU A 5 24.20 -19.63 1.02
C LEU A 5 23.92 -18.46 1.98
N TRP A 6 24.95 -17.85 2.58
CA TRP A 6 24.80 -16.63 3.40
C TRP A 6 24.64 -15.34 2.58
N GLU A 7 25.05 -15.32 1.30
CA GLU A 7 24.73 -14.20 0.39
C GLU A 7 23.24 -14.19 -0.01
N GLU A 8 22.56 -15.35 0.00
CA GLU A 8 21.10 -15.48 -0.15
C GLU A 8 20.30 -15.21 1.15
N GLN A 9 20.98 -15.09 2.30
CA GLN A 9 20.33 -14.85 3.61
C GLN A 9 20.05 -13.37 3.90
N SER A 10 20.40 -12.49 2.96
CA SER A 10 20.38 -11.03 3.01
C SER A 10 19.12 -10.21 2.74
N PHE A 11 17.96 -10.81 2.45
CA PHE A 11 16.88 -10.04 1.83
C PHE A 11 16.03 -9.30 2.88
N PRO A 12 15.78 -7.98 2.75
CA PRO A 12 14.96 -7.21 3.70
C PRO A 12 13.54 -7.79 3.87
N GLU A 13 13.02 -8.46 2.84
CA GLU A 13 11.78 -9.24 2.89
C GLU A 13 11.72 -10.25 4.06
N LYS A 14 12.83 -10.96 4.35
CA LYS A 14 12.88 -11.94 5.44
C LYS A 14 12.69 -11.26 6.80
N LEU A 15 13.27 -10.07 6.97
CA LEU A 15 13.11 -9.27 8.19
C LEU A 15 11.69 -8.72 8.31
N PHE A 16 11.10 -8.18 7.23
CA PHE A 16 9.71 -7.73 7.27
C PHE A 16 8.73 -8.87 7.56
N ARG A 17 8.95 -10.05 6.98
CA ARG A 17 8.18 -11.27 7.27
C ARG A 17 8.34 -11.70 8.73
N LEU A 18 9.55 -11.64 9.28
CA LEU A 18 9.81 -11.94 10.68
C LEU A 18 9.11 -10.93 11.60
N SER A 19 9.20 -9.64 11.31
CA SER A 19 8.52 -8.57 12.05
C SER A 19 7.00 -8.76 12.04
N ALA A 20 6.42 -9.08 10.89
CA ALA A 20 4.99 -9.40 10.78
C ALA A 20 4.62 -10.63 11.63
N PHE A 21 5.44 -11.68 11.61
CA PHE A 21 5.22 -12.87 12.44
C PHE A 21 5.30 -12.55 13.95
N LEU A 22 6.29 -11.76 14.38
CA LEU A 22 6.38 -11.28 15.76
C LEU A 22 5.12 -10.50 16.16
N CYS A 23 4.60 -9.65 15.27
CA CYS A 23 3.34 -8.93 15.52
C CYS A 23 2.14 -9.88 15.62
N ILE A 24 2.05 -10.92 14.78
CA ILE A 24 0.98 -11.93 14.86
C ILE A 24 1.02 -12.65 16.21
N VAL A 25 2.21 -13.07 16.66
CA VAL A 25 2.37 -13.72 17.96
C VAL A 25 2.00 -12.77 19.10
N GLY A 26 2.50 -11.54 19.08
CA GLY A 26 2.20 -10.51 20.09
C GLY A 26 0.70 -10.17 20.15
N TRP A 27 0.06 -10.03 18.99
CA TRP A 27 -1.40 -9.84 18.88
C TRP A 27 -2.16 -11.03 19.47
N GLY A 28 -1.80 -12.27 19.08
CA GLY A 28 -2.46 -13.48 19.55
C GLY A 28 -2.39 -13.64 21.07
N LEU A 29 -1.20 -13.47 21.67
CA LEU A 29 -1.03 -13.54 23.12
C LEU A 29 -1.85 -12.48 23.86
N SER A 30 -1.87 -11.25 23.33
CA SER A 30 -2.63 -10.14 23.91
C SER A 30 -4.14 -10.36 23.79
N ALA A 31 -4.61 -10.87 22.66
CA ALA A 31 -6.02 -11.19 22.41
C ALA A 31 -6.52 -12.33 23.31
N ILE A 32 -5.72 -13.39 23.49
CA ILE A 32 -6.04 -14.48 24.43
C ILE A 32 -6.23 -13.93 25.84
N TYR A 33 -5.36 -13.02 26.29
CA TYR A 33 -5.46 -12.41 27.60
C TYR A 33 -6.74 -11.57 27.77
N VAL A 34 -7.07 -10.74 26.78
CA VAL A 34 -8.30 -9.93 26.75
C VAL A 34 -9.55 -10.80 26.78
N VAL A 35 -9.61 -11.86 25.97
CA VAL A 35 -10.74 -12.79 25.93
C VAL A 35 -10.86 -13.59 27.23
N SER A 36 -9.75 -13.82 27.95
CA SER A 36 -9.76 -14.53 29.23
C SER A 36 -10.22 -13.66 30.41
N HIS A 37 -10.25 -12.33 30.25
CA HIS A 37 -10.55 -11.37 31.32
C HIS A 37 -11.57 -10.31 30.89
N VAL A 38 -12.62 -10.73 30.16
CA VAL A 38 -13.63 -9.83 29.58
C VAL A 38 -14.28 -8.96 30.66
N GLY A 39 -14.26 -7.64 30.46
CA GLY A 39 -14.89 -6.69 31.37
C GLY A 39 -14.07 -6.32 32.61
N SER A 40 -12.84 -6.81 32.72
CA SER A 40 -11.91 -6.37 33.76
C SER A 40 -11.52 -4.90 33.55
N MET A 41 -11.48 -4.14 34.64
CA MET A 41 -10.98 -2.74 34.66
C MET A 41 -9.52 -2.67 35.11
N GLU A 42 -8.84 -3.81 35.22
CA GLU A 42 -7.42 -3.84 35.60
C GLU A 42 -6.53 -3.19 34.54
N ASP A 43 -5.49 -2.47 34.98
CA ASP A 43 -4.52 -1.83 34.09
C ASP A 43 -3.83 -2.83 33.15
N ALA A 44 -3.72 -4.10 33.55
CA ALA A 44 -3.19 -5.17 32.72
C ALA A 44 -4.12 -5.49 31.54
N TYR A 45 -5.44 -5.49 31.75
CA TYR A 45 -6.43 -5.69 30.70
C TYR A 45 -6.41 -4.56 29.67
N VAL A 46 -6.38 -3.30 30.13
CA VAL A 46 -6.30 -2.13 29.24
C VAL A 46 -5.04 -2.17 28.38
N ARG A 47 -3.87 -2.44 29.00
CA ARG A 47 -2.59 -2.57 28.28
C ARG A 47 -2.58 -3.73 27.29
N ALA A 48 -3.15 -4.87 27.65
CA ALA A 48 -3.25 -6.00 26.72
C ALA A 48 -4.15 -5.68 25.52
N ARG A 49 -5.26 -4.97 25.74
CA ARG A 49 -6.13 -4.50 24.63
C ARG A 49 -5.39 -3.55 23.70
N ASP A 50 -4.67 -2.58 24.25
CA ASP A 50 -3.92 -1.60 23.46
C ASP A 50 -2.74 -2.26 22.74
N LEU A 51 -2.10 -3.27 23.34
CA LEU A 51 -1.01 -4.04 22.74
C LEU A 51 -1.52 -4.93 21.60
N ALA A 52 -2.68 -5.56 21.78
CA ALA A 52 -3.35 -6.30 20.71
C ALA A 52 -3.64 -5.36 19.53
N SER A 53 -4.25 -4.21 19.80
CA SER A 53 -4.56 -3.20 18.79
C SER A 53 -3.32 -2.68 18.06
N TYR A 54 -2.25 -2.41 18.81
CA TYR A 54 -0.95 -1.94 18.29
C TYR A 54 -0.31 -2.98 17.35
N PHE A 55 -0.18 -4.23 17.79
CA PHE A 55 0.38 -5.30 16.97
C PHE A 55 -0.49 -5.62 15.77
N PHE A 56 -1.82 -5.61 15.92
CA PHE A 56 -2.74 -5.82 14.80
C PHE A 56 -2.51 -4.80 13.68
N SER A 57 -2.41 -3.51 14.02
CA SER A 57 -2.08 -2.46 13.04
C SER A 57 -0.69 -2.65 12.43
N ALA A 58 0.30 -3.01 13.25
CA ALA A 58 1.67 -3.23 12.78
C ALA A 58 1.79 -4.39 11.77
N ILE A 59 0.99 -5.46 11.91
CA ILE A 59 0.95 -6.57 10.94
C ILE A 59 0.72 -6.03 9.54
N TRP A 60 -0.28 -5.17 9.36
CA TRP A 60 -0.62 -4.61 8.05
C TRP A 60 0.50 -3.76 7.45
N ILE A 61 1.17 -2.93 8.28
CA ILE A 61 2.32 -2.12 7.84
C ILE A 61 3.46 -3.01 7.35
N PHE A 62 3.83 -4.04 8.12
CA PHE A 62 4.93 -4.93 7.73
C PHE A 62 4.59 -5.83 6.55
N VAL A 63 3.34 -6.29 6.44
CA VAL A 63 2.86 -7.02 5.26
C VAL A 63 2.91 -6.12 4.03
N PHE A 64 2.56 -4.83 4.17
CA PHE A 64 2.65 -3.85 3.10
C PHE A 64 4.09 -3.63 2.65
N PHE A 65 5.01 -3.35 3.57
CA PHE A 65 6.45 -3.22 3.25
C PHE A 65 7.00 -4.51 2.60
N TYR A 66 6.63 -5.68 3.13
CA TYR A 66 7.02 -6.96 2.53
C TYR A 66 6.54 -7.06 1.07
N ALA A 67 5.27 -6.72 0.81
CA ALA A 67 4.71 -6.74 -0.54
C ALA A 67 5.43 -5.75 -1.47
N GLN A 68 5.76 -4.55 -0.99
CA GLN A 68 6.50 -3.56 -1.76
C GLN A 68 7.88 -4.07 -2.22
N TYR A 69 8.70 -4.60 -1.29
CA TYR A 69 10.02 -5.13 -1.65
C TYR A 69 9.95 -6.37 -2.55
N ARG A 70 8.82 -7.10 -2.55
CA ARG A 70 8.62 -8.26 -3.41
C ARG A 70 8.10 -7.90 -4.81
N VAL A 71 7.19 -6.92 -4.90
CA VAL A 71 6.46 -6.61 -6.13
C VAL A 71 7.13 -5.48 -6.91
N VAL A 72 7.59 -4.43 -6.24
CA VAL A 72 8.10 -3.23 -6.92
C VAL A 72 9.38 -3.49 -7.72
N PRO A 73 10.40 -4.25 -7.25
CA PRO A 73 11.57 -4.56 -8.09
C PRO A 73 11.20 -5.21 -9.42
N ARG A 74 10.20 -6.11 -9.40
CA ARG A 74 9.65 -6.75 -10.60
C ARG A 74 8.89 -5.75 -11.47
N PHE A 75 8.18 -4.80 -10.85
CA PHE A 75 7.52 -3.73 -11.56
C PHE A 75 8.51 -2.78 -12.26
N ILE A 76 9.63 -2.46 -11.63
CA ILE A 76 10.61 -1.51 -12.18
C ILE A 76 11.70 -2.19 -13.01
N HIS A 77 11.70 -3.54 -13.06
CA HIS A 77 12.74 -4.36 -13.67
C HIS A 77 14.15 -3.99 -13.17
N ARG A 78 14.25 -3.63 -11.90
CA ARG A 78 15.51 -3.23 -11.25
C ARG A 78 15.58 -3.73 -9.83
N ASP A 79 16.78 -4.14 -9.44
CA ASP A 79 17.07 -4.48 -8.06
C ASP A 79 17.14 -3.20 -7.21
N LEU A 80 16.55 -3.27 -6.02
CA LEU A 80 16.62 -2.20 -5.03
C LEU A 80 17.90 -2.31 -4.19
N ASP A 81 18.41 -1.19 -3.69
CA ASP A 81 19.58 -1.21 -2.81
C ASP A 81 19.28 -1.98 -1.52
N ARG A 82 20.04 -3.05 -1.32
CA ARG A 82 19.90 -3.96 -0.18
C ARG A 82 20.24 -3.29 1.15
N ARG A 83 21.24 -2.42 1.20
CA ARG A 83 21.66 -1.75 2.44
C ARG A 83 20.55 -0.83 2.92
N VAL A 84 19.97 -0.05 2.00
CA VAL A 84 18.83 0.82 2.31
C VAL A 84 17.62 0.00 2.77
N GLY A 85 17.35 -1.13 2.12
CA GLY A 85 16.30 -2.06 2.54
C GLY A 85 16.50 -2.64 3.94
N LEU A 86 17.73 -2.99 4.32
CA LEU A 86 18.04 -3.47 5.66
C LEU A 86 17.89 -2.37 6.71
N TRP A 87 18.38 -1.14 6.43
CA TRP A 87 18.18 0.01 7.31
C TRP A 87 16.71 0.31 7.54
N HIS A 88 15.89 0.23 6.49
CA HIS A 88 14.44 0.35 6.60
C HIS A 88 13.87 -0.75 7.51
N ALA A 89 14.16 -2.02 7.24
CA ALA A 89 13.61 -3.12 8.02
C ALA A 89 14.01 -3.08 9.51
N PHE A 90 15.28 -2.81 9.81
CA PHE A 90 15.76 -2.69 11.19
C PHE A 90 15.23 -1.45 11.88
N GLY A 91 15.17 -0.30 11.20
CA GLY A 91 14.62 0.93 11.76
C GLY A 91 13.14 0.78 12.13
N SER A 92 12.35 0.19 11.22
CA SER A 92 10.93 -0.10 11.46
C SER A 92 10.72 -1.11 12.60
N LEU A 93 11.56 -2.14 12.70
CA LEU A 93 11.52 -3.10 13.80
C LEU A 93 11.91 -2.45 15.15
N ALA A 94 12.93 -1.60 15.17
CA ALA A 94 13.34 -0.90 16.39
C ALA A 94 12.22 0.02 16.90
N LEU A 95 11.60 0.79 16.02
CA LEU A 95 10.45 1.63 16.36
C LEU A 95 9.24 0.82 16.83
N LEU A 96 9.00 -0.37 16.25
CA LEU A 96 7.96 -1.29 16.71
C LEU A 96 8.20 -1.73 18.16
N ILE A 97 9.43 -2.14 18.49
CA ILE A 97 9.79 -2.58 19.85
C ILE A 97 9.63 -1.42 20.83
N VAL A 98 10.10 -0.22 20.46
CA VAL A 98 9.94 0.99 21.28
C VAL A 98 8.46 1.28 21.52
N GLY A 99 7.61 1.21 20.49
CA GLY A 99 6.17 1.44 20.65
C GLY A 99 5.50 0.37 21.52
N GLY A 100 5.87 -0.91 21.37
CA GLY A 100 5.39 -1.98 22.23
C GLY A 100 5.78 -1.79 23.71
N LEU A 101 7.02 -1.41 23.98
CA LEU A 101 7.48 -1.06 25.34
C LEU A 101 6.69 0.11 25.92
N HIS A 102 6.41 1.11 25.08
CA HIS A 102 5.61 2.26 25.44
C HIS A 102 4.18 1.87 25.83
N VAL A 103 3.55 0.89 25.18
CA VAL A 103 2.22 0.40 25.57
C VAL A 103 2.24 -0.30 26.94
N VAL A 104 3.31 -1.03 27.25
CA VAL A 104 3.42 -1.81 28.50
C VAL A 104 3.78 -0.92 29.70
N LEU A 105 4.57 0.12 29.48
CA LEU A 105 5.05 1.02 30.54
C LEU A 105 4.04 2.12 30.89
N PRO A 106 4.02 2.61 32.15
CA PRO A 106 3.19 3.75 32.54
C PRO A 106 3.53 4.98 31.70
N GLN A 107 2.54 5.53 31.00
CA GLN A 107 2.74 6.69 30.14
C GLN A 107 2.29 7.98 30.79
N THR A 108 3.02 9.07 30.50
CA THR A 108 2.59 10.44 30.81
C THR A 108 1.75 11.07 29.68
N LYS A 109 1.68 10.44 28.49
CA LYS A 109 0.91 10.88 27.32
C LYS A 109 0.32 9.68 26.57
N SER A 110 -0.97 9.68 26.28
CA SER A 110 -1.70 8.55 25.66
C SER A 110 -1.36 8.27 24.19
N ASP A 111 -0.83 9.24 23.44
CA ASP A 111 -0.81 9.18 21.97
C ASP A 111 0.50 8.62 21.37
N VAL A 112 1.45 8.23 22.23
CA VAL A 112 2.81 7.82 21.81
C VAL A 112 2.80 6.53 20.96
N PRO A 113 2.03 5.47 21.29
CA PRO A 113 2.03 4.24 20.49
C PRO A 113 1.45 4.44 19.08
N SER A 114 0.34 5.19 18.96
CA SER A 114 -0.29 5.50 17.66
C SER A 114 0.59 6.39 16.79
N SER A 115 1.30 7.35 17.39
CA SER A 115 2.22 8.21 16.65
C SER A 115 3.45 7.44 16.16
N LEU A 116 3.95 6.45 16.91
CA LEU A 116 5.08 5.62 16.46
C LEU A 116 4.72 4.73 15.27
N LEU A 117 3.52 4.13 15.21
CA LEU A 117 3.06 3.40 14.02
C LEU A 117 2.95 4.31 12.80
N PHE A 118 2.44 5.52 12.99
CA PHE A 118 2.41 6.53 11.94
C PHE A 118 3.83 6.88 11.45
N TRP A 119 4.78 7.08 12.36
CA TRP A 119 6.18 7.35 11.99
C TRP A 119 6.86 6.17 11.31
N ILE A 120 6.60 4.93 11.73
CA ILE A 120 7.08 3.73 11.06
C ILE A 120 6.60 3.73 9.61
N MET A 121 5.30 3.97 9.39
CA MET A 121 4.73 4.01 8.05
C MET A 121 5.34 5.15 7.23
N LEU A 122 5.34 6.38 7.74
CA LEU A 122 5.79 7.55 7.00
C LEU A 122 7.30 7.50 6.66
N LEU A 123 8.15 7.20 7.65
CA LEU A 123 9.58 7.10 7.43
C LEU A 123 9.92 5.87 6.58
N GLY A 124 9.24 4.75 6.82
CA GLY A 124 9.44 3.53 6.05
C GLY A 124 9.12 3.71 4.57
N GLU A 125 7.97 4.33 4.26
CA GLU A 125 7.60 4.70 2.90
C GLU A 125 8.61 5.67 2.28
N SER A 126 9.03 6.69 3.02
CA SER A 126 10.01 7.67 2.53
C SER A 126 11.34 7.02 2.17
N VAL A 127 11.84 6.10 3.01
CA VAL A 127 13.08 5.35 2.76
C VAL A 127 12.88 4.39 1.58
N PHE A 128 11.73 3.74 1.47
CA PHE A 128 11.42 2.86 0.35
C PHE A 128 11.38 3.62 -0.99
N ILE A 129 10.64 4.73 -1.06
CA ILE A 129 10.57 5.59 -2.25
C ILE A 129 11.96 6.13 -2.60
N GLY A 130 12.71 6.58 -1.60
CA GLY A 130 14.10 7.01 -1.78
C GLY A 130 14.98 5.90 -2.38
N ASN A 131 14.81 4.66 -1.94
CA ASN A 131 15.51 3.50 -2.49
C ASN A 131 15.14 3.25 -3.96
N VAL A 132 13.85 3.33 -4.29
CA VAL A 132 13.37 3.19 -5.67
C VAL A 132 13.99 4.27 -6.56
N ILE A 133 13.92 5.55 -6.15
CA ILE A 133 14.50 6.67 -6.90
C ILE A 133 16.02 6.50 -7.05
N TRP A 134 16.71 6.13 -5.99
CA TRP A 134 18.14 5.89 -6.01
C TRP A 134 18.52 4.79 -7.01
N SER A 135 17.74 3.71 -7.05
CA SER A 135 17.90 2.60 -8.00
C SER A 135 17.64 3.03 -9.44
N TYR A 136 16.80 4.05 -9.66
CA TYR A 136 16.63 4.68 -10.98
C TYR A 136 17.83 5.54 -11.40
N VAL A 137 18.36 6.35 -10.47
CA VAL A 137 19.43 7.32 -10.75
C VAL A 137 20.81 6.66 -10.90
N GLN A 138 21.11 5.63 -10.09
CA GLN A 138 22.42 4.97 -10.07
C GLN A 138 22.46 3.62 -10.79
N GLY A 139 21.31 3.04 -11.14
CA GLY A 139 21.27 1.79 -11.86
C GLY A 139 21.84 1.96 -13.26
N GLU A 140 22.92 1.23 -13.57
CA GLU A 140 23.41 1.07 -14.94
C GLU A 140 22.20 0.71 -15.85
N PRO A 141 22.10 1.30 -17.06
CA PRO A 141 21.14 0.83 -18.06
C PRO A 141 21.37 -0.67 -18.26
N GLU A 142 20.30 -1.46 -18.37
CA GLU A 142 20.42 -2.90 -18.62
C GLU A 142 21.48 -3.17 -19.68
N VAL A 143 22.49 -3.98 -19.32
CA VAL A 143 23.33 -4.63 -20.32
C VAL A 143 22.37 -5.43 -21.19
N PRO A 144 22.26 -5.16 -22.50
CA PRO A 144 21.49 -6.01 -23.38
C PRO A 144 22.05 -7.42 -23.22
N LEU A 145 21.20 -8.38 -22.86
CA LEU A 145 21.55 -9.79 -22.92
C LEU A 145 22.26 -10.02 -24.25
N LEU A 146 23.52 -10.49 -24.18
CA LEU A 146 24.37 -10.74 -25.34
C LEU A 146 23.58 -11.47 -26.44
N PRO A 147 23.79 -11.11 -27.73
CA PRO A 147 23.02 -11.64 -28.83
C PRO A 147 23.32 -13.12 -28.97
N VAL A 148 22.36 -13.97 -28.59
CA VAL A 148 22.27 -15.30 -29.18
C VAL A 148 22.02 -15.08 -30.67
N ALA A 149 22.80 -15.78 -31.49
CA ALA A 149 22.84 -15.69 -32.94
C ALA A 149 21.43 -15.58 -33.58
N PRO A 150 21.31 -14.84 -34.71
CA PRO A 150 20.03 -14.49 -35.28
C PRO A 150 19.39 -15.73 -35.87
N ASP A 151 18.30 -16.20 -35.27
CA ASP A 151 17.34 -17.03 -35.97
C ASP A 151 16.10 -16.19 -36.24
N ALA A 152 15.79 -16.07 -37.51
CA ALA A 152 14.80 -15.16 -38.05
C ALA A 152 13.39 -15.51 -37.55
N LYS A 153 12.95 -14.84 -36.49
CA LYS A 153 11.54 -14.59 -36.20
C LYS A 153 11.45 -13.24 -35.49
N THR A 154 10.88 -12.28 -36.21
CA THR A 154 10.43 -10.96 -35.77
C THR A 154 10.12 -10.91 -34.27
N THR A 155 11.11 -10.50 -33.47
CA THR A 155 10.90 -9.94 -32.15
C THR A 155 10.18 -8.59 -32.34
N PRO A 156 9.12 -8.29 -31.58
CA PRO A 156 8.58 -6.94 -31.60
C PRO A 156 9.68 -6.02 -31.08
N GLU A 157 10.04 -5.04 -31.90
CA GLU A 157 10.91 -3.93 -31.51
C GLU A 157 10.53 -3.47 -30.10
N HIS A 158 11.53 -3.35 -29.22
CA HIS A 158 11.39 -2.59 -28.00
C HIS A 158 11.06 -1.15 -28.42
N VAL A 159 9.77 -0.85 -28.53
CA VAL A 159 9.28 0.47 -28.92
C VAL A 159 9.81 1.42 -27.86
N ARG A 160 10.81 2.21 -28.26
CA ARG A 160 11.30 3.34 -27.48
C ARG A 160 10.08 4.17 -27.08
N ASP A 161 9.81 4.25 -25.78
CA ASP A 161 8.61 4.91 -25.25
C ASP A 161 8.70 6.42 -25.54
N ASP A 162 8.22 6.83 -26.72
CA ASP A 162 8.10 8.21 -27.15
C ASP A 162 6.99 8.97 -26.38
N SER A 163 6.56 8.49 -25.19
CA SER A 163 5.48 9.11 -24.41
C SER A 163 5.77 10.56 -24.03
N ALA A 164 7.03 11.01 -24.04
CA ALA A 164 7.37 12.41 -23.83
C ALA A 164 6.88 13.34 -24.97
N LYS A 165 6.55 12.80 -26.15
CA LYS A 165 6.06 13.56 -27.31
C LYS A 165 4.55 13.45 -27.55
N ASN A 166 3.85 12.58 -26.82
CA ASN A 166 2.40 12.42 -26.95
C ASN A 166 1.71 12.97 -25.69
N MET A 167 1.14 14.17 -25.76
CA MET A 167 0.25 14.77 -24.73
C MET A 167 -1.09 14.02 -24.55
N GLY A 168 -1.15 12.74 -24.92
CA GLY A 168 -2.33 11.88 -24.81
C GLY A 168 -2.33 11.06 -23.52
N TRP A 169 -3.45 10.42 -23.24
CA TRP A 169 -3.58 9.47 -22.12
C TRP A 169 -2.55 8.33 -22.26
N PRO A 170 -1.96 7.85 -21.13
CA PRO A 170 -1.12 6.65 -21.14
C PRO A 170 -1.87 5.46 -21.75
N LYS A 171 -1.28 4.83 -22.77
CA LYS A 171 -1.88 3.67 -23.45
C LYS A 171 -1.89 2.41 -22.60
N SER A 172 -0.86 2.25 -21.75
CA SER A 172 -0.77 1.13 -20.81
C SER A 172 -1.67 1.38 -19.58
N PRO A 173 -2.60 0.47 -19.24
CA PRO A 173 -3.42 0.61 -18.03
C PRO A 173 -2.58 0.57 -16.75
N ALA A 174 -1.53 -0.25 -16.71
CA ALA A 174 -0.60 -0.28 -15.58
C ALA A 174 0.05 1.10 -15.35
N LYS A 175 0.47 1.77 -16.43
CA LYS A 175 1.05 3.13 -16.38
C LYS A 175 -0.01 4.16 -15.99
N LEU A 176 -1.23 4.06 -16.54
CA LEU A 176 -2.34 4.96 -16.24
C LEU A 176 -2.73 4.94 -14.75
N PHE A 177 -2.98 3.75 -14.21
CA PHE A 177 -3.32 3.57 -12.80
C PHE A 177 -2.13 3.86 -11.88
N GLY A 178 -0.90 3.53 -12.31
CA GLY A 178 0.31 3.85 -11.57
C GLY A 178 0.54 5.37 -11.41
N ILE A 179 0.30 6.16 -12.47
CA ILE A 179 0.33 7.63 -12.39
C ILE A 179 -0.76 8.13 -11.44
N GLY A 180 -1.98 7.59 -11.52
CA GLY A 180 -3.05 7.93 -10.60
C GLY A 180 -2.67 7.69 -9.13
N ALA A 181 -2.13 6.51 -8.84
CA ALA A 181 -1.63 6.17 -7.50
C ALA A 181 -0.55 7.14 -7.02
N ALA A 182 0.41 7.47 -7.88
CA ALA A 182 1.48 8.42 -7.56
C ALA A 182 0.94 9.84 -7.28
N VAL A 183 -0.06 10.30 -8.05
CA VAL A 183 -0.69 11.62 -7.84
C VAL A 183 -1.40 11.68 -6.48
N PHE A 184 -2.21 10.67 -6.14
CA PHE A 184 -2.89 10.64 -4.84
C PHE A 184 -1.90 10.49 -3.68
N ALA A 185 -0.86 9.66 -3.84
CA ALA A 185 0.18 9.50 -2.83
C ALA A 185 0.96 10.80 -2.60
N ALA A 186 1.39 11.48 -3.67
CA ALA A 186 2.08 12.76 -3.59
C ALA A 186 1.18 13.85 -3.00
N GLY A 187 -0.09 13.92 -3.42
CA GLY A 187 -1.07 14.85 -2.86
C GLY A 187 -1.31 14.63 -1.36
N GLY A 188 -1.42 13.37 -0.93
CA GLY A 188 -1.53 13.01 0.48
C GLY A 188 -0.29 13.37 1.28
N LEU A 189 0.91 13.10 0.74
CA LEU A 189 2.17 13.44 1.40
C LEU A 189 2.35 14.96 1.53
N ILE A 190 2.05 15.73 0.47
CA ILE A 190 2.08 17.20 0.52
C ILE A 190 1.08 17.71 1.56
N SER A 191 -0.13 17.15 1.59
CA SER A 191 -1.15 17.50 2.59
C SER A 191 -0.69 17.21 4.01
N LEU A 192 0.01 16.10 4.25
CA LEU A 192 0.60 15.77 5.55
C LEU A 192 1.75 16.72 5.95
N ILE A 193 2.66 17.01 5.01
CA ILE A 193 3.85 17.85 5.28
C ILE A 193 3.44 19.30 5.54
N LEU A 194 2.51 19.82 4.73
CA LEU A 194 2.03 21.19 4.86
C LEU A 194 0.93 21.34 5.92
N ASP A 195 0.38 20.23 6.43
CA ASP A 195 -0.81 20.17 7.28
C ASP A 195 -1.99 20.94 6.66
N VAL A 196 -2.22 20.75 5.36
CA VAL A 196 -3.27 21.42 4.58
C VAL A 196 -4.20 20.41 3.90
N PRO A 197 -5.52 20.52 4.10
CA PRO A 197 -6.17 21.26 5.19
C PRO A 197 -5.75 20.71 6.55
N SER A 198 -5.66 21.57 7.57
CA SER A 198 -5.35 21.21 8.96
C SER A 198 -6.51 20.47 9.67
N PHE A 199 -7.45 19.97 8.87
CA PHE A 199 -8.58 19.18 9.31
C PHE A 199 -8.10 17.80 9.75
N LYS A 200 -8.56 17.36 10.92
CA LYS A 200 -8.27 16.03 11.44
C LYS A 200 -9.55 15.22 11.55
N ILE A 201 -9.49 13.99 11.07
CA ILE A 201 -10.60 13.04 11.04
C ILE A 201 -10.61 12.28 12.37
N PRO A 202 -11.67 12.39 13.19
CA PRO A 202 -11.82 11.59 14.39
C PRO A 202 -12.11 10.14 14.02
N VAL A 203 -11.30 9.22 14.52
CA VAL A 203 -11.45 7.77 14.30
C VAL A 203 -11.46 7.06 15.65
N PRO A 204 -12.56 6.36 16.01
CA PRO A 204 -12.59 5.55 17.21
C PRO A 204 -11.70 4.31 17.00
N TRP A 205 -10.67 4.17 17.83
CA TRP A 205 -9.73 3.05 17.80
C TRP A 205 -9.27 2.71 19.22
N SER A 206 -9.19 1.41 19.56
CA SER A 206 -8.85 0.94 20.92
C SER A 206 -9.70 1.53 22.07
N GLY A 207 -10.95 1.92 21.80
CA GLY A 207 -11.83 2.55 22.80
C GLY A 207 -11.51 4.03 23.10
N GLN A 208 -10.63 4.66 22.32
CA GLN A 208 -10.35 6.09 22.35
C GLN A 208 -10.62 6.71 20.96
N VAL A 209 -10.75 8.04 20.91
CA VAL A 209 -10.87 8.76 19.62
C VAL A 209 -9.50 9.30 19.25
N HIS A 210 -8.96 8.83 18.12
CA HIS A 210 -7.72 9.32 17.54
C HIS A 210 -8.01 10.32 16.42
N PHE A 211 -7.12 11.26 16.21
CA PHE A 211 -7.28 12.28 15.17
C PHE A 211 -6.27 12.05 14.05
N LEU A 212 -6.75 11.52 12.93
CA LEU A 212 -5.92 11.29 11.74
C LEU A 212 -5.84 12.56 10.88
N PRO A 213 -4.65 12.99 10.46
CA PRO A 213 -4.52 14.09 9.51
C PRO A 213 -5.24 13.80 8.19
N PHE A 214 -5.82 14.82 7.56
CA PHE A 214 -6.54 14.68 6.29
C PHE A 214 -5.68 14.05 5.17
N GLY A 215 -4.38 14.34 5.14
CA GLY A 215 -3.45 13.76 4.17
C GLY A 215 -3.42 12.22 4.16
N CYS A 216 -3.70 11.57 5.30
CA CYS A 216 -3.80 10.11 5.37
C CYS A 216 -4.94 9.54 4.50
N LEU A 217 -6.03 10.30 4.33
CA LEU A 217 -7.16 9.89 3.51
C LEU A 217 -6.78 9.79 2.02
N TRP A 218 -5.95 10.72 1.55
CA TRP A 218 -5.42 10.70 0.18
C TRP A 218 -4.39 9.58 -0.04
N LEU A 219 -3.58 9.28 0.97
CA LEU A 219 -2.71 8.10 0.91
C LEU A 219 -3.53 6.82 0.81
N ALA A 220 -4.61 6.69 1.59
CA ALA A 220 -5.53 5.55 1.50
C ALA A 220 -6.23 5.49 0.12
N ALA A 221 -6.60 6.64 -0.44
CA ALA A 221 -7.17 6.74 -1.78
C ALA A 221 -6.22 6.31 -2.90
N ALA A 222 -4.90 6.36 -2.70
CA ALA A 222 -3.92 5.86 -3.66
C ALA A 222 -3.91 4.32 -3.78
N ALA A 223 -4.32 3.61 -2.72
CA ALA A 223 -4.27 2.15 -2.64
C ALA A 223 -5.05 1.44 -3.77
N PRO A 224 -6.34 1.73 -4.06
CA PRO A 224 -7.06 1.07 -5.15
C PRO A 224 -6.37 1.26 -6.51
N PHE A 225 -5.81 2.45 -6.78
CA PHE A 225 -5.07 2.70 -8.01
C PHE A 225 -3.79 1.86 -8.09
N ALA A 226 -3.04 1.76 -6.99
CA ALA A 226 -1.84 0.92 -6.92
C ALA A 226 -2.18 -0.55 -7.14
N ILE A 227 -3.26 -1.05 -6.52
CA ILE A 227 -3.74 -2.42 -6.70
C ILE A 227 -4.07 -2.71 -8.15
N PHE A 228 -4.86 -1.84 -8.80
CA PHE A 228 -5.20 -2.04 -10.21
C PHE A 228 -3.98 -1.95 -11.12
N ALA A 229 -3.04 -1.03 -10.86
CA ALA A 229 -1.80 -0.95 -11.61
C ALA A 229 -0.99 -2.26 -11.53
N MET A 230 -0.87 -2.84 -10.33
CA MET A 230 -0.21 -4.12 -10.11
C MET A 230 -0.93 -5.27 -10.79
N LEU A 231 -2.26 -5.34 -10.70
CA LEU A 231 -3.08 -6.39 -11.33
C LEU A 231 -2.98 -6.33 -12.86
N TYR A 232 -3.11 -5.14 -13.45
CA TYR A 232 -2.93 -4.97 -14.89
C TYR A 232 -1.54 -5.39 -15.33
N LYS A 233 -0.50 -4.98 -14.60
CA LYS A 233 0.86 -5.39 -14.94
C LYS A 233 1.04 -6.89 -14.86
N TYR A 234 0.61 -7.53 -13.77
CA TYR A 234 0.67 -8.98 -13.63
C TYR A 234 0.01 -9.70 -14.80
N LEU A 235 -1.18 -9.26 -15.21
CA LEU A 235 -1.89 -9.84 -16.34
C LEU A 235 -1.22 -9.56 -17.70
N MET A 236 -0.55 -8.42 -17.86
CA MET A 236 0.24 -8.12 -19.06
C MET A 236 1.50 -8.99 -19.11
N ASP A 237 2.22 -9.13 -18.01
CA ASP A 237 3.53 -9.80 -17.99
C ASP A 237 3.39 -11.35 -18.01
N GLU A 238 2.45 -11.92 -17.26
CA GLU A 238 2.33 -13.39 -17.10
C GLU A 238 1.38 -14.03 -18.13
N HIS A 239 0.43 -13.27 -18.66
CA HIS A 239 -0.60 -13.78 -19.58
C HIS A 239 -0.58 -13.09 -20.95
N ASP A 240 0.39 -12.20 -21.19
CA ASP A 240 0.58 -11.47 -22.45
C ASP A 240 -0.71 -10.77 -22.93
N LEU A 241 -1.52 -10.28 -21.97
CA LEU A 241 -2.82 -9.69 -22.25
C LEU A 241 -2.67 -8.27 -22.75
N VAL A 242 -3.29 -7.99 -23.90
CA VAL A 242 -3.45 -6.65 -24.44
C VAL A 242 -4.83 -6.11 -24.09
N PHE A 243 -4.87 -5.02 -23.34
CA PHE A 243 -6.10 -4.41 -22.84
C PHE A 243 -6.69 -3.35 -23.76
N GLU A 244 -8.02 -3.25 -23.79
CA GLU A 244 -8.72 -2.27 -24.62
C GLU A 244 -8.61 -0.85 -24.02
N GLU A 245 -8.13 0.12 -24.80
CA GLU A 245 -7.85 1.47 -24.31
C GLU A 245 -9.13 2.21 -23.85
N SER A 246 -10.25 1.99 -24.54
CA SER A 246 -11.56 2.58 -24.19
C SER A 246 -12.01 2.13 -22.79
N LEU A 247 -11.93 0.83 -22.50
CA LEU A 247 -12.29 0.23 -21.21
C LEU A 247 -11.30 0.63 -20.11
N ASN A 248 -10.01 0.75 -20.42
CA ASN A 248 -9.01 1.26 -19.47
C ASN A 248 -9.37 2.67 -18.99
N ARG A 249 -9.77 3.55 -19.92
CA ARG A 249 -10.19 4.92 -19.59
C ARG A 249 -11.47 4.94 -18.78
N ILE A 250 -12.48 4.15 -19.15
CA ILE A 250 -13.73 4.03 -18.37
C ILE A 250 -13.43 3.55 -16.96
N HIS A 251 -12.64 2.49 -16.82
CA HIS A 251 -12.26 1.94 -15.52
C HIS A 251 -11.54 2.98 -14.66
N PHE A 252 -10.61 3.74 -15.26
CA PHE A 252 -9.88 4.79 -14.56
C PHE A 252 -10.80 5.91 -14.08
N VAL A 253 -11.72 6.39 -14.93
CA VAL A 253 -12.69 7.44 -14.57
C VAL A 253 -13.63 6.97 -13.46
N VAL A 254 -14.16 5.75 -13.55
CA VAL A 254 -15.02 5.16 -12.48
C VAL A 254 -14.26 5.08 -11.16
N SER A 255 -12.98 4.68 -11.20
CA SER A 255 -12.13 4.61 -10.01
C SER A 255 -11.84 5.97 -9.40
N ILE A 256 -11.66 7.01 -10.23
CA ILE A 256 -11.54 8.40 -9.77
C ILE A 256 -12.82 8.84 -9.05
N ILE A 257 -13.98 8.59 -9.65
CA ILE A 257 -15.28 8.96 -9.05
C ILE A 257 -15.46 8.26 -7.70
N ALA A 258 -15.14 6.96 -7.62
CA ALA A 258 -15.20 6.19 -6.38
C ALA A 258 -14.30 6.78 -5.28
N VAL A 259 -13.10 7.25 -5.63
CA VAL A 259 -12.18 7.87 -4.68
C VAL A 259 -12.63 9.26 -4.22
N PHE A 260 -13.17 10.09 -5.11
CA PHE A 260 -13.75 11.37 -4.69
C PHE A 260 -14.96 11.17 -3.77
N ASP A 261 -15.79 10.17 -4.07
CA ASP A 261 -16.91 9.83 -3.21
C ASP A 261 -16.44 9.24 -1.86
N LEU A 262 -15.37 8.42 -1.84
CA LEU A 262 -14.73 7.95 -0.61
C LEU A 262 -14.38 9.13 0.31
N VAL A 263 -13.71 10.15 -0.25
CA VAL A 263 -13.32 11.33 0.52
C VAL A 263 -14.55 12.05 1.07
N ARG A 264 -15.58 12.24 0.24
CA ARG A 264 -16.84 12.88 0.64
C ARG A 264 -17.51 12.11 1.78
N VAL A 265 -17.67 10.79 1.65
CA VAL A 265 -18.30 9.90 2.64
C VAL A 265 -17.54 9.93 3.96
N PHE A 266 -16.21 9.89 3.93
CA PHE A 266 -15.39 9.95 5.14
C PHE A 266 -15.45 11.31 5.84
N VAL A 267 -15.54 12.41 5.09
CA VAL A 267 -15.72 13.75 5.68
C VAL A 267 -17.11 13.89 6.32
N VAL A 268 -18.17 13.38 5.68
CA VAL A 268 -19.52 13.36 6.26
C VAL A 268 -19.54 12.47 7.51
N TRP A 269 -18.97 11.28 7.43
CA TRP A 269 -18.85 10.36 8.56
C TRP A 269 -18.10 11.00 9.74
N ALA A 270 -17.01 11.73 9.49
CA ALA A 270 -16.28 12.47 10.52
C ALA A 270 -17.17 13.48 11.27
N GLN A 271 -18.05 14.19 10.56
CA GLN A 271 -19.01 15.13 11.15
C GLN A 271 -20.07 14.41 12.01
N TRP A 272 -20.50 13.21 11.59
CA TRP A 272 -21.45 12.38 12.33
C TRP A 272 -20.85 11.78 13.61
N VAL A 273 -19.61 11.30 13.54
CA VAL A 273 -18.90 10.77 14.72
C VAL A 273 -18.77 11.85 15.79
N GLY A 274 -18.43 13.09 15.40
CA GLY A 274 -18.33 14.22 16.32
C GLY A 274 -19.65 14.65 16.98
N THR A 275 -20.80 14.31 16.39
CA THR A 275 -22.13 14.73 16.88
C THR A 275 -22.90 13.62 17.61
N LYS A 276 -22.64 12.34 17.34
CA LYS A 276 -23.44 11.23 17.90
C LYS A 276 -22.71 10.18 18.74
N PHE A 277 -21.38 10.23 18.90
CA PHE A 277 -20.52 9.45 19.80
C PHE A 277 -20.75 7.93 20.01
N ALA A 278 -21.78 7.27 19.46
CA ALA A 278 -22.22 5.96 19.98
C ALA A 278 -22.76 4.97 18.93
N THR A 279 -22.84 5.31 17.64
CA THR A 279 -23.24 4.34 16.62
C THR A 279 -22.34 4.46 15.39
N PHE A 280 -21.63 3.38 15.03
CA PHE A 280 -21.03 3.22 13.71
C PHE A 280 -22.14 3.31 12.67
N TYR A 281 -22.41 4.53 12.19
CA TYR A 281 -23.47 4.77 11.22
C TYR A 281 -22.92 4.48 9.82
N TYR A 282 -23.22 3.28 9.34
CA TYR A 282 -23.08 2.92 7.93
C TYR A 282 -24.37 3.28 7.22
N GLY A 283 -24.52 4.56 6.84
CA GLY A 283 -25.68 5.03 6.08
C GLY A 283 -25.61 4.68 4.59
N ALA A 284 -26.65 5.06 3.85
CA ALA A 284 -26.77 4.88 2.39
C ALA A 284 -25.56 5.41 1.59
N GLU A 285 -24.79 6.35 2.15
CA GLU A 285 -23.57 6.84 1.50
C GLU A 285 -22.46 5.78 1.40
N PHE A 286 -22.35 4.87 2.39
CA PHE A 286 -21.40 3.75 2.32
C PHE A 286 -21.86 2.68 1.31
N GLU A 287 -23.17 2.50 1.15
CA GLU A 287 -23.72 1.60 0.13
C GLU A 287 -23.40 2.11 -1.28
N TRP A 288 -23.59 3.41 -1.51
CA TRP A 288 -23.26 4.04 -2.79
C TRP A 288 -21.76 3.93 -3.11
N LEU A 289 -20.91 4.18 -2.11
CA LEU A 289 -19.48 3.99 -2.24
C LEU A 289 -19.10 2.55 -2.60
N ALA A 290 -19.73 1.56 -1.97
CA ALA A 290 -19.53 0.15 -2.28
C ALA A 290 -19.96 -0.19 -3.70
N VAL A 291 -21.07 0.39 -4.20
CA VAL A 291 -21.52 0.24 -5.58
C VAL A 291 -20.49 0.80 -6.57
N LEU A 292 -19.91 1.98 -6.29
CA LEU A 292 -18.90 2.59 -7.16
C LEU A 292 -17.61 1.76 -7.23
N PHE A 293 -17.12 1.26 -6.09
CA PHE A 293 -15.98 0.34 -6.07
C PHE A 293 -16.31 -1.00 -6.75
N GLY A 294 -17.51 -1.54 -6.53
CA GLY A 294 -17.99 -2.73 -7.22
C GLY A 294 -18.02 -2.54 -8.73
N LEU A 295 -18.49 -1.38 -9.21
CA LEU A 295 -18.48 -1.05 -10.63
C LEU A 295 -17.05 -0.97 -11.19
N SER A 296 -16.12 -0.34 -10.48
CA SER A 296 -14.70 -0.30 -10.86
C SER A 296 -14.13 -1.73 -11.06
N VAL A 297 -14.36 -2.62 -10.09
CA VAL A 297 -13.94 -4.04 -10.18
C VAL A 297 -14.62 -4.77 -11.34
N VAL A 298 -15.91 -4.52 -11.60
CA VAL A 298 -16.63 -5.13 -12.73
C VAL A 298 -16.05 -4.67 -14.06
N VAL A 299 -15.75 -3.38 -14.24
CA VAL A 299 -15.15 -2.89 -15.48
C VAL A 299 -13.75 -3.49 -15.68
N PHE A 300 -12.95 -3.59 -14.62
CA PHE A 300 -11.67 -4.31 -14.64
C PHE A 300 -11.84 -5.76 -15.13
N ALA A 301 -12.76 -6.50 -14.52
CA ALA A 301 -13.00 -7.90 -14.84
C ALA A 301 -13.51 -8.10 -16.28
N ILE A 302 -14.41 -7.24 -16.76
CA ILE A 302 -14.88 -7.26 -18.15
C ILE A 302 -13.71 -7.09 -19.12
N ASN A 303 -12.82 -6.14 -18.84
CA ASN A 303 -11.67 -5.86 -19.69
C ASN A 303 -10.69 -7.05 -19.70
N ALA A 304 -10.37 -7.60 -18.52
CA ALA A 304 -9.55 -8.81 -18.40
C ALA A 304 -10.13 -10.01 -19.15
N CYS A 305 -11.43 -10.27 -19.00
CA CYS A 305 -12.11 -11.37 -19.71
C CYS A 305 -12.14 -11.17 -21.23
N ARG A 306 -12.35 -9.94 -21.72
CA ARG A 306 -12.31 -9.64 -23.16
C ARG A 306 -10.91 -9.83 -23.74
N SER A 307 -9.90 -9.32 -23.06
CA SER A 307 -8.50 -9.49 -23.45
C SER A 307 -8.11 -10.96 -23.50
N TYR A 308 -8.49 -11.74 -22.48
CA TYR A 308 -8.22 -13.17 -22.45
C TYR A 308 -8.86 -13.93 -23.62
N ARG A 309 -10.14 -13.64 -23.93
CA ARG A 309 -10.83 -14.22 -25.10
C ARG A 309 -10.15 -13.85 -26.42
N HIS A 310 -9.70 -12.61 -26.57
CA HIS A 310 -9.01 -12.18 -27.80
C HIS A 310 -7.63 -12.84 -27.97
N THR A 311 -6.88 -13.03 -26.88
CA THR A 311 -5.59 -13.74 -26.92
C THR A 311 -5.78 -15.23 -27.22
N ALA A 312 -6.76 -15.89 -26.60
CA ALA A 312 -7.05 -17.31 -26.84
C ALA A 312 -7.51 -17.63 -28.27
N VAL A 313 -8.08 -16.66 -29.00
CA VAL A 313 -8.46 -16.83 -30.42
C VAL A 313 -7.27 -16.64 -31.37
N ARG A 314 -6.17 -16.02 -30.89
CA ARG A 314 -4.96 -15.75 -31.69
C ARG A 314 -3.90 -16.85 -31.57
N THR A 315 -3.97 -17.67 -30.53
CA THR A 315 -3.14 -18.87 -30.32
C THR A 315 -3.76 -20.09 -30.98
#